data_AF-A0A2C9LWK7-F1
#
_entry.id   AF-A0A2C9LWK7-F1
#
_cell.length_a   1.000
_cell.length_b   1.000
_cell.length_c   1.000
_cell.angle_alpha   90.00
_cell.angle_beta   90.00
_cell.angle_gamma   90.00
#
_symmetry.space_group_name_H-M   'P 1'
#
loop_
_entity.id
_entity.type
_entity.pdbx_description
1 polymer ?
#
loop_
_entity_poly.entity_id
_entity_poly.type
_entity_poly.pdbx_seq_one_letter_code
_entity_poly.pdbx_strand_id
1 'polypeptide(L)'
;MARTNQKRSSPQKRPATSSSSSSLNTSASGSAAHRPRVSRVESAKKGIGKGRAAYPVAHATKRRRPGQVALIIIRKYQKSTELLIRKLPFARVVREVGMSILRDSLGTLNWQSMAISCLQEACEAYLVRLFEDANLCCIHAKRVTLQPKDIWLAMRIGGYYDSRS
;
A
#
# COMPACT_ATOMS: atom_id res chain seq x y z
N MET A 1 54.32 32.47 -3.94
CA MET A 1 54.89 31.16 -4.33
C MET A 1 55.26 30.39 -3.08
N ALA A 2 54.52 29.35 -2.70
CA ALA A 2 55.01 28.26 -1.84
C ALA A 2 54.02 27.09 -1.91
N ARG A 3 54.57 25.91 -2.19
CA ARG A 3 53.89 24.65 -2.49
C ARG A 3 53.64 23.89 -1.18
N THR A 4 52.51 23.22 -1.04
CA THR A 4 52.45 21.95 -0.30
C THR A 4 51.62 20.94 -1.09
N ASN A 5 52.29 19.86 -1.49
CA ASN A 5 51.72 18.71 -2.17
C ASN A 5 52.23 17.50 -1.38
N GLN A 6 51.35 16.71 -0.77
CA GLN A 6 51.71 15.35 -0.35
C GLN A 6 50.47 14.44 -0.18
N LYS A 7 50.25 13.68 -1.25
CA LYS A 7 50.14 12.21 -1.29
C LYS A 7 49.10 11.48 -0.40
N ARG A 8 48.02 11.08 -1.08
CA ARG A 8 47.68 9.69 -1.49
C ARG A 8 47.67 8.58 -0.40
N SER A 9 46.51 7.96 -0.18
CA SER A 9 46.22 6.54 -0.50
C SER A 9 45.01 5.99 0.27
N SER A 10 44.16 5.25 -0.43
CA SER A 10 43.15 4.32 0.08
C SER A 10 43.44 2.93 -0.51
N PRO A 11 42.71 1.85 -0.17
CA PRO A 11 42.46 1.23 1.13
C PRO A 11 43.03 -0.22 1.18
N GLN A 12 43.22 -0.85 2.35
CA GLN A 12 43.60 -2.27 2.42
C GLN A 12 42.91 -3.09 3.54
N LYS A 13 42.38 -4.23 3.10
CA LYS A 13 41.69 -5.35 3.78
C LYS A 13 42.58 -6.15 4.76
N ARG A 14 41.98 -6.78 5.78
CA ARG A 14 42.45 -8.01 6.47
C ARG A 14 41.35 -8.64 7.37
N PRO A 15 41.45 -9.91 7.85
CA PRO A 15 40.65 -11.04 7.35
C PRO A 15 39.73 -11.74 8.38
N ALA A 16 39.07 -12.81 7.91
CA ALA A 16 38.06 -13.64 8.59
C ALA A 16 38.56 -14.45 9.80
N THR A 17 37.64 -14.70 10.75
CA THR A 17 37.75 -15.77 11.74
C THR A 17 36.54 -16.71 11.63
N SER A 18 36.84 -18.00 11.55
CA SER A 18 35.92 -19.13 11.61
C SER A 18 35.93 -19.74 13.00
N SER A 19 34.77 -20.07 13.57
CA SER A 19 34.66 -21.15 14.56
C SER A 19 33.29 -21.83 14.46
N SER A 20 33.35 -23.09 14.06
CA SER A 20 32.31 -24.11 14.14
C SER A 20 32.49 -24.93 15.43
N SER A 21 31.38 -25.36 16.02
CA SER A 21 31.18 -26.55 16.90
C SER A 21 29.94 -26.30 17.77
N SER A 22 29.11 -27.25 18.16
CA SER A 22 28.83 -28.63 17.73
C SER A 22 27.62 -29.07 18.56
N SER A 23 26.74 -29.83 17.94
CA SER A 23 25.57 -30.53 18.47
C SER A 23 25.89 -31.49 19.62
N LEU A 24 24.90 -31.81 20.46
CA LEU A 24 24.63 -33.12 21.12
C LEU A 24 23.21 -33.02 21.75
N ASN A 25 22.17 -33.59 21.13
CA ASN A 25 21.59 -34.94 21.31
C ASN A 25 20.98 -35.24 22.69
N THR A 26 19.66 -35.49 22.71
CA THR A 26 19.07 -36.59 23.49
C THR A 26 17.98 -37.27 22.66
N SER A 27 18.15 -38.57 22.51
CA SER A 27 17.31 -39.55 21.82
C SER A 27 16.40 -40.26 22.82
N ALA A 28 15.15 -40.50 22.46
CA ALA A 28 14.36 -41.59 23.04
C ALA A 28 13.68 -42.36 21.89
N SER A 29 14.12 -43.61 21.77
CA SER A 29 13.79 -44.66 20.82
C SER A 29 12.44 -45.32 21.09
N GLY A 30 11.81 -45.87 20.04
CA GLY A 30 10.63 -46.75 20.20
C GLY A 30 10.06 -47.34 18.91
N SER A 31 10.86 -48.18 18.24
CA SER A 31 10.51 -49.36 17.42
C SER A 31 9.37 -49.37 16.39
N ALA A 32 9.80 -49.61 15.13
CA ALA A 32 9.00 -50.15 14.04
C ALA A 32 8.70 -51.66 14.23
N ALA A 33 7.50 -52.11 13.86
CA ALA A 33 7.24 -53.51 13.48
C ALA A 33 5.97 -53.70 12.63
N HIS A 34 6.21 -54.14 11.40
CA HIS A 34 5.51 -55.18 10.63
C HIS A 34 3.96 -55.26 10.54
N ARG A 35 3.52 -55.15 9.29
CA ARG A 35 2.18 -55.42 8.71
C ARG A 35 1.85 -56.92 8.69
N PRO A 36 0.55 -57.29 8.68
CA PRO A 36 0.11 -58.27 7.70
C PRO A 36 -1.00 -57.77 6.78
N ARG A 37 -1.01 -58.44 5.64
CA ARG A 37 -1.71 -58.24 4.38
C ARG A 37 -3.10 -58.89 4.45
N VAL A 38 -4.15 -58.19 4.02
CA VAL A 38 -5.37 -58.85 3.52
C VAL A 38 -5.75 -58.21 2.18
N SER A 39 -5.74 -59.06 1.17
CA SER A 39 -6.13 -58.84 -0.22
C SER A 39 -7.62 -58.65 -0.37
N ARG A 40 -8.07 -57.63 -1.11
CA ARG A 40 -9.43 -57.58 -1.65
C ARG A 40 -9.41 -57.27 -3.14
N VAL A 41 -9.41 -58.38 -3.89
CA VAL A 41 -9.96 -58.69 -5.21
C VAL A 41 -10.26 -57.51 -6.16
N GLU A 42 -9.56 -57.55 -7.29
CA GLU A 42 -9.82 -56.81 -8.52
C GLU A 42 -11.20 -57.14 -9.10
N SER A 43 -11.84 -56.14 -9.71
CA SER A 43 -12.84 -56.39 -10.76
C SER A 43 -12.71 -55.30 -11.81
N ALA A 44 -11.98 -55.65 -12.87
CA ALA A 44 -11.93 -54.90 -14.11
C ALA A 44 -13.28 -55.02 -14.84
N LYS A 45 -13.87 -53.88 -15.23
CA LYS A 45 -14.75 -53.82 -16.40
C LYS A 45 -14.26 -52.72 -17.32
N LYS A 46 -13.64 -53.17 -18.41
CA LYS A 46 -13.26 -52.41 -19.60
C LYS A 46 -14.55 -51.99 -20.32
N GLY A 47 -14.78 -50.68 -20.41
CA GLY A 47 -15.85 -50.08 -21.21
C GLY A 47 -15.28 -48.96 -22.07
N ILE A 48 -15.18 -49.22 -23.37
CA ILE A 48 -14.77 -48.29 -24.42
C ILE A 48 -15.86 -47.23 -24.58
N GLY A 49 -15.51 -45.94 -24.54
CA GLY A 49 -16.48 -44.87 -24.73
C GLY A 49 -15.88 -43.48 -24.81
N LYS A 50 -15.43 -43.12 -26.03
CA LYS A 50 -15.44 -41.79 -26.68
C LYS A 50 -14.90 -40.57 -25.89
N GLY A 51 -13.90 -39.94 -26.49
CA GLY A 51 -13.29 -38.69 -26.05
C GLY A 51 -14.32 -37.62 -25.64
N ARG A 52 -14.19 -37.17 -24.40
CA ARG A 52 -14.75 -35.88 -23.98
C ARG A 52 -13.64 -34.87 -24.22
N ALA A 53 -13.91 -33.92 -25.12
CA ALA A 53 -13.08 -32.73 -25.26
C ALA A 53 -12.86 -32.14 -23.85
N ALA A 54 -11.59 -31.98 -23.48
CA ALA A 54 -11.22 -31.33 -22.24
C ALA A 54 -11.62 -29.86 -22.35
N TYR A 55 -12.80 -29.51 -21.85
CA TYR A 55 -13.15 -28.12 -21.57
C TYR A 55 -12.03 -27.53 -20.70
N PRO A 56 -11.50 -26.33 -21.01
CA PRO A 56 -10.54 -25.70 -20.12
C PRO A 56 -11.25 -25.49 -18.78
N VAL A 57 -10.80 -26.20 -17.76
CA VAL A 57 -11.23 -25.98 -16.38
C VAL A 57 -10.97 -24.51 -16.11
N ALA A 58 -12.02 -23.71 -15.96
CA ALA A 58 -11.91 -22.31 -15.63
C ALA A 58 -11.09 -22.22 -14.34
N HIS A 59 -9.84 -21.79 -14.45
CA HIS A 59 -8.99 -21.58 -13.29
C HIS A 59 -9.68 -20.54 -12.43
N ALA A 60 -10.20 -20.96 -11.28
CA ALA A 60 -10.82 -20.07 -10.33
C ALA A 60 -9.83 -18.94 -10.03
N THR A 61 -10.15 -17.72 -10.46
CA THR A 61 -9.29 -16.57 -10.23
C THR A 61 -9.20 -16.37 -8.72
N LYS A 62 -8.03 -16.62 -8.16
CA LYS A 62 -7.82 -16.60 -6.70
C LYS A 62 -8.14 -15.20 -6.17
N ARG A 63 -9.22 -15.10 -5.38
CA ARG A 63 -9.61 -13.85 -4.73
C ARG A 63 -8.51 -13.40 -3.78
N ARG A 64 -8.13 -12.12 -3.88
CA ARG A 64 -7.21 -11.50 -2.92
C ARG A 64 -7.86 -11.44 -1.54
N ARG A 65 -7.05 -11.53 -0.48
CA ARG A 65 -7.57 -11.38 0.89
C ARG A 65 -8.03 -9.92 1.11
N PRO A 66 -9.04 -9.68 1.97
CA PRO A 66 -9.40 -8.32 2.36
C PRO A 66 -8.16 -7.60 2.92
N GLY A 67 -8.01 -6.32 2.60
CA GLY A 67 -6.83 -5.52 2.94
C GLY A 67 -5.62 -5.68 2.01
N GLN A 68 -5.48 -6.81 1.29
CA GLN A 68 -4.33 -7.01 0.40
C GLN A 68 -4.31 -6.01 -0.77
N VAL A 69 -5.48 -5.74 -1.34
CA VAL A 69 -5.61 -4.73 -2.42
C VAL A 69 -5.36 -3.33 -1.88
N ALA A 70 -5.87 -3.00 -0.69
CA ALA A 70 -5.63 -1.72 -0.05
C ALA A 70 -4.12 -1.48 0.19
N LEU A 71 -3.39 -2.47 0.70
CA LEU A 71 -1.93 -2.37 0.90
C LEU A 71 -1.16 -2.21 -0.41
N ILE A 72 -1.60 -2.83 -1.50
CA ILE A 72 -1.00 -2.65 -2.83
C ILE A 72 -1.22 -1.21 -3.31
N ILE A 73 -2.45 -0.70 -3.17
CA ILE A 73 -2.82 0.65 -3.58
C ILE A 73 -2.07 1.71 -2.76
N ILE A 74 -1.98 1.55 -1.44
CA ILE A 74 -1.21 2.44 -0.55
C ILE A 74 0.24 2.55 -1.03
N ARG A 75 0.92 1.41 -1.26
CA ARG A 75 2.31 1.41 -1.75
C ARG A 75 2.45 2.03 -3.13
N LYS A 76 1.46 1.82 -4.02
CA LYS A 76 1.46 2.41 -5.36
C LYS A 76 1.43 3.95 -5.25
N TYR A 77 0.46 4.50 -4.52
CA TYR A 77 0.27 5.95 -4.44
C TYR A 77 1.26 6.67 -3.53
N GLN A 78 1.89 5.98 -2.58
CA GLN A 78 3.02 6.53 -1.83
C GLN A 78 4.32 6.62 -2.66
N LYS A 79 4.41 5.85 -3.76
CA LYS A 79 5.58 5.87 -4.65
C LYS A 79 5.40 6.87 -5.80
N SER A 80 4.17 7.14 -6.22
CA SER A 80 3.87 8.12 -7.27
C SER A 80 3.48 9.48 -6.69
N THR A 81 3.54 10.50 -7.53
CA THR A 81 3.09 11.87 -7.20
C THR A 81 2.03 12.33 -8.21
N GLU A 82 1.23 11.39 -8.72
CA GLU A 82 0.16 11.69 -9.66
C GLU A 82 -1.04 12.30 -8.93
N LEU A 83 -1.71 13.27 -9.56
CA LEU A 83 -2.96 13.82 -9.03
C LEU A 83 -4.08 12.77 -9.11
N LEU A 84 -4.80 12.59 -8.01
CA LEU A 84 -5.83 11.56 -7.86
C LEU A 84 -7.22 12.07 -8.17
N ILE A 85 -7.46 13.37 -8.02
CA ILE A 85 -8.74 14.00 -8.36
C ILE A 85 -8.78 14.26 -9.87
N ARG A 86 -9.91 13.94 -10.51
CA ARG A 86 -10.11 14.22 -11.93
C ARG A 86 -10.12 15.74 -12.17
N LYS A 87 -9.34 16.21 -13.15
CA LYS A 87 -9.15 17.65 -13.42
C LYS A 87 -10.44 18.41 -13.74
N LEU A 88 -11.32 17.85 -14.59
CA LEU A 88 -12.55 18.53 -15.03
C LEU A 88 -13.55 18.78 -13.88
N PRO A 89 -13.95 17.80 -13.05
CA PRO A 89 -14.85 18.07 -11.94
C PRO A 89 -14.23 19.00 -10.90
N PHE A 90 -12.93 18.89 -10.61
CA PHE A 90 -12.24 19.83 -9.72
C PHE A 90 -12.31 21.27 -10.24
N ALA A 91 -12.01 21.45 -11.53
CA ALA A 91 -12.09 22.77 -12.16
C ALA A 91 -13.50 23.36 -12.16
N ARG A 92 -14.56 22.54 -12.22
CA ARG A 92 -15.95 23.01 -12.10
C ARG A 92 -16.24 23.55 -10.70
N VAL A 93 -15.85 22.80 -9.67
CA VAL A 93 -16.01 23.22 -8.26
C VAL A 93 -15.24 24.50 -7.96
N VAL A 94 -13.99 24.61 -8.42
CA VAL A 94 -13.19 25.82 -8.23
C VAL A 94 -13.85 27.06 -8.85
N ARG A 95 -14.40 26.92 -10.06
CA ARG A 95 -15.12 28.02 -10.73
C ARG A 95 -16.41 28.37 -10.01
N GLU A 96 -17.18 27.38 -9.56
CA GLU A 96 -18.41 27.57 -8.79
C GLU A 96 -18.13 28.34 -7.49
N VAL A 97 -17.13 27.91 -6.72
CA VAL A 97 -16.71 28.59 -5.49
C VAL A 97 -16.19 30.00 -5.77
N GLY A 98 -15.34 30.17 -6.77
CA GLY A 98 -14.83 31.50 -7.15
C GLY A 98 -15.93 32.46 -7.57
N MET A 99 -16.93 31.98 -8.31
CA MET A 99 -18.12 32.78 -8.65
C MET A 99 -18.92 33.14 -7.41
N SER A 100 -19.08 32.24 -6.43
CA SER A 100 -19.81 32.56 -5.20
C SER A 100 -19.13 33.64 -4.35
N ILE A 101 -17.79 33.68 -4.33
CA ILE A 101 -17.01 34.61 -3.50
C ILE A 101 -16.82 35.98 -4.20
N LEU A 102 -16.56 35.99 -5.51
CA LEU A 102 -16.15 37.20 -6.23
C LEU A 102 -17.27 37.84 -7.07
N ARG A 103 -18.51 37.32 -7.00
CA ARG A 103 -19.66 37.78 -7.80
C ARG A 103 -19.84 39.30 -7.81
N ASP A 104 -19.69 39.93 -6.65
CA ASP A 104 -20.03 41.35 -6.48
C ASP A 104 -18.84 42.28 -6.74
N SER A 105 -17.61 41.75 -6.84
CA SER A 105 -16.38 42.56 -6.93
C SER A 105 -15.70 42.55 -8.29
N LEU A 106 -15.80 41.44 -9.04
CA LEU A 106 -15.20 41.29 -10.36
C LEU A 106 -16.21 40.59 -11.27
N GLY A 107 -16.78 41.32 -12.25
CA GLY A 107 -17.82 40.79 -13.15
C GLY A 107 -17.50 39.39 -13.73
N THR A 108 -16.66 39.32 -14.77
CA THR A 108 -16.29 38.03 -15.41
C THR A 108 -14.97 37.48 -14.86
N LEU A 109 -15.03 36.44 -14.02
CA LEU A 109 -13.85 35.76 -13.48
C LEU A 109 -13.24 34.79 -14.51
N ASN A 110 -12.09 35.18 -15.08
CA ASN A 110 -11.29 34.33 -15.95
C ASN A 110 -10.23 33.57 -15.14
N TRP A 111 -10.03 32.30 -15.48
CA TRP A 111 -9.08 31.43 -14.78
C TRP A 111 -7.91 31.05 -15.67
N GLN A 112 -6.69 31.23 -15.15
CA GLN A 112 -5.51 30.66 -15.75
C GLN A 112 -5.50 29.13 -15.55
N SER A 113 -5.10 28.37 -16.57
CA SER A 113 -5.02 26.90 -16.49
C SER A 113 -4.03 26.45 -15.40
N MET A 114 -2.90 27.13 -15.25
CA MET A 114 -1.91 26.84 -14.21
C MET A 114 -2.42 27.14 -12.80
N ALA A 115 -3.26 28.17 -12.62
CA ALA A 115 -3.84 28.48 -11.32
C ALA A 115 -4.74 27.34 -10.82
N ILE A 116 -5.56 26.77 -11.70
CA ILE A 116 -6.42 25.63 -11.36
C ILE A 116 -5.59 24.40 -11.00
N SER A 117 -4.50 24.12 -11.74
CA SER A 117 -3.59 23.01 -11.41
C SER A 117 -2.91 23.20 -10.05
N CYS A 118 -2.45 24.43 -9.76
CA CYS A 118 -1.81 24.75 -8.48
C CYS A 118 -2.78 24.59 -7.30
N LEU A 119 -4.02 25.06 -7.45
CA LEU A 119 -5.08 24.82 -6.45
C LEU A 119 -5.33 23.33 -6.24
N GLN A 120 -5.31 22.53 -7.32
CA GLN A 120 -5.49 21.09 -7.20
C GLN A 120 -4.34 20.44 -6.41
N GLU A 121 -3.09 20.77 -6.74
CA GLU A 121 -1.91 20.27 -6.01
C GLU A 121 -1.98 20.62 -4.53
N ALA A 122 -2.30 21.88 -4.20
CA ALA A 122 -2.42 22.33 -2.82
C ALA A 122 -3.55 21.61 -2.06
N CYS A 123 -4.73 21.46 -2.68
CA CYS A 123 -5.85 20.76 -2.08
C CYS A 123 -5.56 19.27 -1.84
N GLU A 124 -4.96 18.57 -2.82
CA GLU A 124 -4.62 17.16 -2.66
C GLU A 124 -3.52 16.97 -1.60
N ALA A 125 -2.50 17.82 -1.57
CA ALA A 125 -1.47 17.79 -0.52
C ALA A 125 -2.06 18.00 0.88
N TYR A 126 -2.99 18.95 1.02
CA TYR A 126 -3.71 19.18 2.28
C TYR A 126 -4.52 17.95 2.71
N LEU A 127 -5.30 17.36 1.79
CA LEU A 127 -6.11 16.19 2.10
C LEU A 127 -5.27 14.98 2.48
N VAL A 128 -4.15 14.73 1.80
CA VAL A 128 -3.22 13.65 2.16
C VAL A 128 -2.70 13.84 3.58
N ARG A 129 -2.22 15.05 3.91
CA ARG A 129 -1.72 15.36 5.26
C ARG A 129 -2.82 15.20 6.33
N LEU A 130 -4.03 15.66 6.05
CA LEU A 130 -5.17 15.52 6.96
C LEU A 130 -5.54 14.04 7.19
N PHE A 131 -5.50 13.20 6.14
CA PHE A 131 -5.77 11.77 6.28
C PHE A 131 -4.67 11.03 7.04
N GLU A 132 -3.41 11.47 6.97
CA GLU A 132 -2.34 10.93 7.81
C GLU A 132 -2.61 11.19 9.30
N ASP A 133 -2.96 12.43 9.65
CA ASP A 133 -3.26 12.81 11.04
C ASP A 133 -4.53 12.12 11.56
N ALA A 134 -5.58 12.03 10.73
CA ALA A 134 -6.79 11.29 11.05
C ALA A 134 -6.51 9.78 11.21
N ASN A 135 -5.59 9.21 10.43
CA ASN A 135 -5.18 7.81 10.56
C ASN A 135 -4.47 7.55 11.89
N LEU A 136 -3.63 8.48 12.36
CA LEU A 136 -3.04 8.40 13.70
C LEU A 136 -4.11 8.44 14.80
N CYS A 137 -5.12 9.30 14.68
CA CYS A 137 -6.26 9.34 15.60
C CYS A 137 -7.06 8.03 15.62
N CYS A 138 -7.27 7.42 14.45
CA CYS A 138 -7.95 6.14 14.31
C CYS A 138 -7.17 5.00 15.00
N ILE A 139 -5.85 4.94 14.79
CA ILE A 139 -4.95 3.95 15.42
C ILE A 139 -4.90 4.16 16.93
N HIS A 140 -4.87 5.42 17.40
CA HIS A 140 -4.96 5.75 18.82
C HIS A 140 -6.22 5.17 19.46
N ALA A 141 -7.34 5.18 18.74
CA ALA A 141 -8.60 4.56 19.15
C ALA A 141 -8.70 3.05 18.87
N LYS A 142 -7.58 2.36 18.58
CA LYS A 142 -7.49 0.91 18.29
C LYS A 142 -8.35 0.45 17.10
N ARG A 143 -8.57 1.33 16.11
CA ARG A 143 -9.31 1.02 14.87
C ARG A 143 -8.39 1.09 13.66
N VAL A 144 -8.85 0.48 12.57
CA VAL A 144 -8.19 0.51 11.24
C VAL A 144 -9.07 1.20 10.19
N THR A 145 -10.36 1.41 10.50
CA THR A 145 -11.32 2.08 9.64
C THR A 145 -11.51 3.53 10.12
N LEU A 146 -11.16 4.49 9.26
CA LEU A 146 -11.38 5.91 9.50
C LEU A 146 -12.86 6.20 9.70
N GLN A 147 -13.15 7.12 10.63
CA GLN A 147 -14.48 7.64 10.90
C GLN A 147 -14.45 9.18 10.88
N PRO A 148 -15.59 9.86 10.66
CA PRO A 148 -15.64 11.32 10.65
C PRO A 148 -15.06 11.95 11.91
N LYS A 149 -15.28 11.34 13.09
CA LYS A 149 -14.72 11.80 14.37
C LYS A 149 -13.19 11.86 14.40
N ASP A 150 -12.50 11.02 13.62
CA ASP A 150 -11.04 11.03 13.54
C ASP A 150 -10.54 12.26 12.77
N ILE A 151 -11.27 12.64 11.72
CA ILE A 151 -11.01 13.86 10.93
C ILE A 151 -11.31 15.09 11.78
N TRP A 152 -12.47 15.13 12.44
CA TRP A 152 -12.84 16.25 13.32
C TRP A 152 -11.82 16.45 14.44
N LEU A 153 -11.33 15.36 15.04
CA LEU A 153 -10.31 15.42 16.09
C LEU A 153 -8.97 15.94 15.53
N ALA A 154 -8.53 15.44 14.38
CA ALA A 154 -7.31 15.91 13.72
C ALA A 154 -7.38 17.41 13.40
N MET A 155 -8.51 17.87 12.84
CA MET A 155 -8.73 19.29 12.54
C MET A 155 -8.79 20.16 13.81
N ARG A 156 -9.41 19.65 14.88
CA ARG A 156 -9.50 20.32 16.18
C ARG A 156 -8.12 20.58 16.78
N ILE A 157 -7.28 19.54 16.83
CA ILE A 157 -5.94 19.62 17.41
C ILE A 157 -5.02 20.46 16.50
N GLY A 158 -5.22 20.37 15.18
CA GLY A 158 -4.47 21.14 14.20
C GLY A 158 -4.84 22.63 14.12
N GLY A 159 -5.84 23.10 14.86
CA GLY A 159 -6.24 24.52 14.87
C GLY A 159 -6.97 24.98 13.58
N TYR A 160 -7.37 24.05 12.71
CA TYR A 160 -8.12 24.37 11.48
C TYR A 160 -9.61 24.64 11.73
N TYR A 161 -10.09 24.25 12.91
CA TYR A 161 -11.48 24.42 13.32
C TYR A 161 -11.52 25.44 14.46
N ASP A 162 -11.44 26.72 14.12
CA ASP A 162 -11.85 27.77 15.04
C ASP A 162 -13.32 28.09 14.79
N SER A 163 -14.19 27.68 15.71
CA SER A 163 -15.62 28.01 15.68
C SER A 163 -15.90 29.44 16.16
N ARG A 164 -14.89 30.33 16.10
CA ARG A 164 -14.96 31.75 16.48
C ARG A 164 -14.54 32.63 15.31
N SER A 165 -15.35 32.65 14.24
CA SER A 165 -15.37 33.73 13.25
C SER A 165 -16.73 33.78 12.59
#